data_AF-A0A7C1KPD0-F1
#
_entry.id   AF-A0A7C1KPD0-F1
#
_cell.length_a   1.000
_cell.length_b   1.000
_cell.length_c   1.000
_cell.angle_alpha   90.00
_cell.angle_beta   90.00
_cell.angle_gamma   90.00
#
_symmetry.space_group_name_H-M   'P 1'
#
loop_
_entity.id
_entity.type
_entity.pdbx_description
1 polymer ?
#
loop_
_entity_poly.entity_id
_entity_poly.type
_entity_poly.pdbx_seq_one_letter_code
_entity_poly.pdbx_strand_id
1 'polypeptide(L)'
;SWRAIEAMGVAAGRVTREQDTTMVRNAIRRIIWSAREESGGMGWSAPELLGEIVRSTPQPYSDLPTILLSFHEEDEEGIFRRGVLWALGRMAEAGVNDVEGSRQLLLASLEDGDPRTRGMAAWAAVRLGYREAASGLKTLRDDQNRFRVYEDGELLEKTVGQSAAAALQVLART
;
A
#
# COMPACT_ATOMS: atom_id res chain seq x y z
N SER A 1 6.94 14.64 1.55
CA SER A 1 6.88 13.51 0.60
C SER A 1 5.45 13.02 0.40
N TRP A 2 4.71 12.59 1.45
CA TRP A 2 3.38 11.98 1.32
C TRP A 2 2.32 12.77 0.52
N ARG A 3 2.16 14.07 0.79
CA ARG A 3 1.23 14.92 0.01
C ARG A 3 1.60 14.99 -1.48
N ALA A 4 2.87 14.84 -1.83
CA ALA A 4 3.31 14.80 -3.22
C ALA A 4 2.96 13.46 -3.88
N ILE A 5 3.04 12.35 -3.12
CA ILE A 5 2.59 11.02 -3.57
C ILE A 5 1.09 11.05 -3.85
N GLU A 6 0.29 11.59 -2.92
CA GLU A 6 -1.15 11.75 -3.13
C GLU A 6 -1.48 12.69 -4.30
N ALA A 7 -0.76 13.82 -4.41
CA ALA A 7 -0.92 14.74 -5.54
C ALA A 7 -0.59 14.10 -6.88
N MET A 8 0.37 13.15 -6.93
CA MET A 8 0.69 12.38 -8.14
C MET A 8 -0.53 11.58 -8.60
N GLY A 9 -1.23 10.89 -7.70
CA GLY A 9 -2.48 10.20 -8.02
C GLY A 9 -3.54 11.14 -8.56
N VAL A 10 -3.78 12.27 -7.88
CA VAL A 10 -4.76 13.28 -8.34
C VAL A 10 -4.42 13.81 -9.73
N ALA A 11 -3.14 14.13 -9.98
CA ALA A 11 -2.67 14.62 -11.27
C ALA A 11 -2.81 13.56 -12.37
N ALA A 12 -2.37 12.32 -12.10
CA ALA A 12 -2.50 11.20 -13.03
C ALA A 12 -3.96 10.98 -13.43
N GLY A 13 -4.88 10.90 -12.46
CA GLY A 13 -6.30 10.72 -12.73
C GLY A 13 -6.93 11.86 -13.54
N ARG A 14 -6.48 13.12 -13.39
CA ARG A 14 -6.93 14.24 -14.24
C ARG A 14 -6.41 14.11 -15.66
N VAL A 15 -5.09 13.89 -15.81
CA VAL A 15 -4.46 13.74 -17.13
C VAL A 15 -5.08 12.59 -17.91
N THR A 16 -5.28 11.44 -17.28
CA THR A 16 -5.89 10.26 -17.92
C THR A 16 -7.33 10.49 -18.39
N ARG A 17 -8.08 11.40 -17.73
CA ARG A 17 -9.45 11.76 -18.13
C ARG A 17 -9.49 12.80 -19.24
N GLU A 18 -8.52 13.71 -19.27
CA GLU A 18 -8.48 14.85 -20.20
C GLU A 18 -7.64 14.57 -21.45
N GLN A 19 -6.73 13.61 -21.40
CA GLN A 19 -5.74 13.29 -22.42
C GLN A 19 -5.57 11.77 -22.58
N ASP A 20 -4.67 11.35 -23.48
CA ASP A 20 -4.30 9.94 -23.59
C ASP A 20 -3.42 9.46 -22.41
N THR A 21 -3.30 8.14 -22.26
CA THR A 21 -2.57 7.53 -21.14
C THR A 21 -1.04 7.65 -21.24
N THR A 22 -0.48 8.12 -22.36
CA THR A 22 0.94 8.05 -22.69
C THR A 22 1.81 8.80 -21.68
N MET A 23 1.39 10.01 -21.28
CA MET A 23 2.16 10.81 -20.33
C MET A 23 2.29 10.10 -18.98
N VAL A 24 1.18 9.57 -18.47
CA VAL A 24 1.14 8.85 -17.18
C VAL A 24 1.90 7.53 -17.29
N ARG A 25 1.77 6.79 -18.42
CA ARG A 25 2.55 5.56 -18.64
C ARG A 25 4.05 5.82 -18.71
N ASN A 26 4.47 6.93 -19.29
CA ASN A 26 5.88 7.34 -19.26
C ASN A 26 6.36 7.65 -17.83
N ALA A 27 5.53 8.28 -17.00
CA ALA A 27 5.84 8.51 -15.58
C ALA A 27 5.93 7.18 -14.81
N ILE A 28 4.98 6.25 -15.00
CA ILE A 28 4.99 4.90 -14.41
C ILE A 28 6.30 4.17 -14.75
N ARG A 29 6.70 4.15 -16.02
CA ARG A 29 7.96 3.51 -16.45
C ARG A 29 9.18 4.09 -15.73
N ARG A 30 9.21 5.41 -15.54
CA ARG A 30 10.29 6.08 -14.79
C ARG A 30 10.28 5.72 -13.31
N ILE A 31 9.09 5.63 -12.69
CA ILE A 31 8.94 5.21 -11.29
C ILE A 31 9.47 3.78 -11.11
N ILE A 32 9.02 2.83 -11.94
CA ILE A 32 9.48 1.44 -11.89
C ILE A 32 11.00 1.36 -12.08
N TRP A 33 11.55 2.11 -13.05
CA TRP A 33 13.00 2.15 -13.26
C TRP A 33 13.76 2.69 -12.06
N SER A 34 13.27 3.76 -11.42
CA SER A 34 13.92 4.38 -10.26
C SER A 34 13.96 3.50 -9.01
N ALA A 35 13.10 2.48 -8.95
CA ALA A 35 13.06 1.55 -7.83
C ALA A 35 14.06 0.40 -7.97
N ARG A 36 14.68 0.23 -9.13
CA ARG A 36 15.73 -0.77 -9.33
C ARG A 36 17.04 -0.27 -8.76
N GLU A 37 17.80 -1.17 -8.14
CA GLU A 37 19.11 -0.88 -7.53
C GLU A 37 20.10 -0.24 -8.53
N GLU A 38 20.05 -0.66 -9.79
CA GLU A 38 20.90 -0.17 -10.88
C GLU A 38 20.70 1.32 -11.20
N SER A 39 19.60 1.93 -10.76
CA SER A 39 19.27 3.31 -11.11
C SER A 39 20.06 4.36 -10.32
N GLY A 40 20.72 3.98 -9.21
CA GLY A 40 21.38 4.90 -8.28
C GLY A 40 20.43 5.90 -7.61
N GLY A 41 19.11 5.74 -7.75
CA GLY A 41 18.07 6.62 -7.21
C GLY A 41 17.43 6.09 -5.92
N MET A 42 16.94 7.00 -5.07
CA MET A 42 16.13 6.68 -3.88
C MET A 42 14.66 6.41 -4.27
N GLY A 43 14.41 5.37 -5.07
CA GLY A 43 13.07 4.98 -5.56
C GLY A 43 12.14 4.34 -4.53
N TRP A 44 12.43 4.50 -3.23
CA TRP A 44 11.75 3.77 -2.14
C TRP A 44 10.24 4.06 -2.03
N SER A 45 9.76 5.17 -2.60
CA SER A 45 8.32 5.51 -2.63
C SER A 45 7.60 5.01 -3.89
N ALA A 46 8.23 4.15 -4.69
CA ALA A 46 7.64 3.66 -5.93
C ALA A 46 6.30 2.92 -5.71
N PRO A 47 6.18 1.97 -4.75
CA PRO A 47 4.90 1.32 -4.48
C PRO A 47 3.78 2.32 -4.17
N GLU A 48 4.06 3.32 -3.32
CA GLU A 48 3.07 4.33 -2.92
C GLU A 48 2.65 5.22 -4.08
N LEU A 49 3.60 5.63 -4.94
CA LEU A 49 3.31 6.41 -6.14
C LEU A 49 2.44 5.63 -7.12
N LEU A 50 2.78 4.36 -7.37
CA LEU A 50 2.01 3.49 -8.26
C LEU A 50 0.61 3.20 -7.69
N GLY A 51 0.52 2.95 -6.38
CA GLY A 51 -0.75 2.75 -5.68
C GLY A 51 -1.70 3.94 -5.82
N GLU A 52 -1.19 5.17 -5.67
CA GLU A 52 -2.01 6.37 -5.85
C GLU A 52 -2.45 6.59 -7.30
N ILE A 53 -1.61 6.26 -8.28
CA ILE A 53 -1.99 6.28 -9.70
C ILE A 53 -3.14 5.31 -9.95
N VAL A 54 -3.00 4.05 -9.50
CA VAL A 54 -4.06 3.04 -9.66
C VAL A 54 -5.34 3.48 -8.95
N ARG A 55 -5.26 3.92 -7.69
CA ARG A 55 -6.43 4.39 -6.93
C ARG A 55 -7.19 5.49 -7.66
N SER A 56 -6.50 6.41 -8.31
CA SER A 56 -7.13 7.55 -8.98
C SER A 56 -7.88 7.18 -10.28
N THR A 57 -7.45 6.12 -10.97
CA THR A 57 -8.03 5.68 -12.25
C THR A 57 -7.64 4.21 -12.51
N PRO A 58 -8.36 3.23 -11.92
CA PRO A 58 -7.92 1.83 -11.96
C PRO A 58 -7.93 1.19 -13.36
N GLN A 59 -8.97 1.45 -14.16
CA GLN A 59 -9.22 0.69 -15.39
C GLN A 59 -8.08 0.80 -16.44
N PRO A 60 -7.50 1.98 -16.70
CA PRO A 60 -6.37 2.10 -17.62
C PRO A 60 -5.07 1.47 -17.11
N TYR A 61 -4.96 1.18 -15.80
CA TYR A 61 -3.73 0.75 -15.14
C TYR A 61 -3.91 -0.58 -14.39
N SER A 62 -4.80 -1.44 -14.88
CA SER A 62 -5.12 -2.73 -14.26
C SER A 62 -3.96 -3.73 -14.26
N ASP A 63 -2.90 -3.47 -15.01
CA ASP A 63 -1.64 -4.22 -15.03
C ASP A 63 -0.73 -3.91 -13.83
N LEU A 64 -0.89 -2.72 -13.23
CA LEU A 64 0.02 -2.26 -12.17
C LEU A 64 -0.13 -2.97 -10.82
N PRO A 65 -1.31 -3.40 -10.34
CA PRO A 65 -1.41 -4.07 -9.03
C PRO A 65 -0.51 -5.29 -8.91
N THR A 66 -0.41 -6.11 -9.96
CA THR A 66 0.48 -7.29 -10.00
C THR A 66 1.94 -6.87 -10.01
N ILE A 67 2.31 -5.88 -10.83
CA ILE A 67 3.68 -5.36 -10.89
C ILE A 67 4.08 -4.75 -9.54
N LEU A 68 3.18 -4.00 -8.91
CA LEU A 68 3.38 -3.39 -7.61
C LEU A 68 3.60 -4.45 -6.54
N LEU A 69 2.82 -5.54 -6.59
CA LEU A 69 3.01 -6.62 -5.63
C LEU A 69 4.41 -7.21 -5.74
N SER A 70 4.98 -7.42 -6.94
CA SER A 70 6.30 -8.06 -7.06
C SER A 70 7.45 -7.27 -6.41
N PHE A 71 7.27 -6.00 -6.05
CA PHE A 71 8.31 -5.21 -5.37
C PHE A 71 8.71 -5.80 -4.01
N HIS A 72 7.85 -6.56 -3.34
CA HIS A 72 8.19 -7.17 -2.04
C HIS A 72 9.08 -8.41 -2.17
N GLU A 73 9.22 -8.99 -3.37
CA GLU A 73 9.96 -10.23 -3.60
C GLU A 73 11.48 -10.02 -3.54
N GLU A 74 11.94 -8.85 -4.00
CA GLU A 74 13.35 -8.43 -4.02
C GLU A 74 13.69 -7.49 -2.83
N ASP A 75 12.83 -7.46 -1.80
CA ASP A 75 12.90 -6.49 -0.70
C ASP A 75 13.57 -7.07 0.56
N GLU A 76 14.88 -7.29 0.50
CA GLU A 76 15.66 -7.88 1.60
C GLU A 76 15.57 -7.07 2.91
N GLU A 77 15.48 -5.74 2.81
CA GLU A 77 15.41 -4.83 3.97
C GLU A 77 13.97 -4.47 4.40
N GLY A 78 12.94 -4.99 3.73
CA GLY A 78 11.54 -4.67 4.05
C GLY A 78 11.13 -3.22 3.73
N ILE A 79 11.89 -2.52 2.88
CA ILE A 79 11.65 -1.14 2.47
C ILE A 79 10.38 -1.06 1.63
N PHE A 80 10.27 -1.87 0.58
CA PHE A 80 9.14 -1.85 -0.34
C PHE A 80 7.88 -2.49 0.22
N ARG A 81 8.01 -3.53 1.05
CA ARG A 81 6.91 -4.30 1.66
C ARG A 81 5.88 -3.37 2.32
N ARG A 82 6.35 -2.38 3.08
CA ARG A 82 5.47 -1.40 3.74
C ARG A 82 4.75 -0.50 2.74
N GLY A 83 5.45 -0.03 1.71
CA GLY A 83 4.86 0.76 0.63
C GLY A 83 3.82 -0.05 -0.15
N VAL A 84 4.10 -1.34 -0.41
CA VAL A 84 3.18 -2.27 -1.07
C VAL A 84 1.92 -2.46 -0.24
N LEU A 85 2.03 -2.74 1.06
CA LEU A 85 0.88 -2.87 1.96
C LEU A 85 0.04 -1.59 2.01
N TRP A 86 0.69 -0.42 2.09
CA TRP A 86 0.00 0.86 2.07
C TRP A 86 -0.75 1.07 0.74
N ALA A 87 -0.07 0.83 -0.38
CA ALA A 87 -0.64 0.96 -1.71
C ALA A 87 -1.83 0.01 -1.93
N LEU A 88 -1.75 -1.24 -1.49
CA LEU A 88 -2.86 -2.20 -1.55
C LEU A 88 -4.08 -1.68 -0.78
N GLY A 89 -3.88 -1.16 0.43
CA GLY A 89 -4.97 -0.55 1.19
C GLY A 89 -5.61 0.64 0.45
N ARG A 90 -4.79 1.53 -0.11
CA ARG A 90 -5.25 2.68 -0.90
C ARG A 90 -6.01 2.28 -2.16
N MET A 91 -5.52 1.28 -2.89
CA MET A 91 -6.16 0.74 -4.09
C MET A 91 -7.53 0.12 -3.77
N ALA A 92 -7.66 -0.53 -2.62
CA ALA A 92 -8.93 -1.12 -2.18
C ALA A 92 -10.03 -0.07 -1.96
N GLU A 93 -9.68 1.17 -1.57
CA GLU A 93 -10.63 2.30 -1.48
C GLU A 93 -11.26 2.66 -2.85
N ALA A 94 -10.60 2.29 -3.95
CA ALA A 94 -11.11 2.44 -5.32
C ALA A 94 -11.68 1.13 -5.91
N GLY A 95 -11.89 0.11 -5.09
CA GLY A 95 -12.45 -1.18 -5.50
C GLY A 95 -11.45 -2.18 -6.07
N VAL A 96 -10.15 -1.92 -5.97
CA VAL A 96 -9.08 -2.86 -6.38
C VAL A 96 -8.62 -3.65 -5.15
N ASN A 97 -9.30 -4.76 -4.86
CA ASN A 97 -9.15 -5.52 -3.60
C ASN A 97 -8.75 -7.00 -3.78
N ASP A 98 -8.75 -7.51 -5.01
CA ASP A 98 -8.41 -8.91 -5.33
C ASP A 98 -7.11 -9.01 -6.15
N VAL A 99 -6.01 -8.55 -5.56
CA VAL A 99 -4.68 -8.68 -6.16
C VAL A 99 -4.12 -10.04 -5.76
N GLU A 100 -3.88 -10.92 -6.73
CA GLU A 100 -3.35 -12.26 -6.49
C GLU A 100 -2.06 -12.20 -5.65
N GLY A 101 -1.98 -12.99 -4.57
CA GLY A 101 -0.82 -13.01 -3.66
C GLY A 101 -0.84 -11.97 -2.53
N SER A 102 -1.62 -10.89 -2.64
CA SER A 102 -1.67 -9.82 -1.62
C SER A 102 -2.16 -10.30 -0.25
N ARG A 103 -3.07 -11.29 -0.23
CA ARG A 103 -3.51 -11.94 1.01
C ARG A 103 -2.37 -12.63 1.74
N GLN A 104 -1.56 -13.40 1.02
CA GLN A 104 -0.42 -14.13 1.60
C GLN A 104 0.61 -13.14 2.15
N LEU A 105 0.95 -12.11 1.38
CA LEU A 105 1.83 -11.04 1.82
C LEU A 105 1.31 -10.38 3.11
N LEU A 106 0.02 -10.06 3.16
CA LEU A 106 -0.58 -9.40 4.31
C LEU A 106 -0.51 -10.28 5.56
N LEU A 107 -0.89 -11.56 5.45
CA LEU A 107 -0.87 -12.48 6.59
C LEU A 107 0.55 -12.66 7.13
N ALA A 108 1.54 -12.86 6.25
CA ALA A 108 2.94 -12.95 6.65
C ALA A 108 3.44 -11.64 7.31
N SER A 109 2.96 -10.49 6.81
CA SER A 109 3.36 -9.18 7.33
C SER A 109 2.78 -8.86 8.71
N LEU A 110 1.71 -9.53 9.15
CA LEU A 110 1.21 -9.42 10.53
C LEU A 110 2.12 -10.10 11.56
N GLU A 111 3.00 -11.00 11.11
CA GLU A 111 3.94 -11.75 11.95
C GLU A 111 5.38 -11.21 11.87
N ASP A 112 5.61 -10.18 11.04
CA ASP A 112 6.92 -9.58 10.78
C ASP A 112 7.58 -9.06 12.07
N GLY A 113 8.91 -9.10 12.19
CA GLY A 113 9.62 -8.60 13.38
C GLY A 113 9.55 -7.08 13.55
N ASP A 114 9.41 -6.33 12.45
CA ASP A 114 9.32 -4.88 12.44
C ASP A 114 7.89 -4.39 12.72
N PRO A 115 7.66 -3.62 13.81
CA PRO A 115 6.34 -3.09 14.13
C PRO A 115 5.77 -2.17 13.03
N ARG A 116 6.61 -1.54 12.22
CA ARG A 116 6.16 -0.71 11.09
C ARG A 116 5.46 -1.56 10.03
N THR A 117 5.96 -2.77 9.79
CA THR A 117 5.38 -3.72 8.83
C THR A 117 4.07 -4.29 9.36
N ARG A 118 4.06 -4.80 10.61
CA ARG A 118 2.84 -5.34 11.23
C ARG A 118 1.73 -4.30 11.34
N GLY A 119 2.09 -3.07 11.75
CA GLY A 119 1.15 -1.95 11.82
C GLY A 119 0.54 -1.61 10.47
N MET A 120 1.35 -1.56 9.41
CA MET A 120 0.87 -1.30 8.06
C MET A 120 -0.01 -2.44 7.53
N ALA A 121 0.35 -3.70 7.81
CA ALA A 121 -0.47 -4.86 7.46
C ALA A 121 -1.83 -4.81 8.16
N ALA A 122 -1.87 -4.44 9.45
CA ALA A 122 -3.12 -4.28 10.18
C ALA A 122 -4.00 -3.15 9.59
N TRP A 123 -3.38 -2.04 9.21
CA TRP A 123 -4.06 -0.92 8.55
C TRP A 123 -4.62 -1.29 7.16
N ALA A 124 -3.90 -2.10 6.39
CA ALA A 124 -4.32 -2.56 5.07
C ALA A 124 -5.42 -3.65 5.15
N ALA A 125 -5.39 -4.51 6.17
CA ALA A 125 -6.30 -5.64 6.32
C ALA A 125 -7.78 -5.25 6.31
N VAL A 126 -8.12 -4.14 6.97
CA VAL A 126 -9.49 -3.63 6.99
C VAL A 126 -9.96 -3.11 5.64
N ARG A 127 -9.07 -2.48 4.87
CA ARG A 127 -9.38 -1.92 3.55
C ARG A 127 -9.56 -3.02 2.51
N LEU A 128 -8.74 -4.07 2.61
CA LEU A 128 -8.79 -5.23 1.72
C LEU A 128 -9.90 -6.22 2.10
N GLY A 129 -10.42 -6.17 3.33
CA GLY A 129 -11.51 -7.03 3.79
C GLY A 129 -11.10 -8.48 4.06
N TYR A 130 -9.82 -8.76 4.28
CA TYR A 130 -9.31 -10.13 4.51
C TYR A 130 -9.66 -10.60 5.93
N ARG A 131 -10.76 -11.34 6.06
CA ARG A 131 -11.23 -11.89 7.35
C ARG A 131 -10.25 -12.88 7.96
N GLU A 132 -9.48 -13.58 7.15
CA GLU A 132 -8.44 -14.52 7.57
C GLU A 132 -7.38 -13.84 8.45
N ALA A 133 -7.19 -12.52 8.30
CA ALA A 133 -6.30 -11.73 9.15
C ALA A 133 -6.77 -11.64 10.61
N ALA A 134 -8.04 -11.93 10.92
CA ALA A 134 -8.62 -11.71 12.24
C ALA A 134 -7.87 -12.44 13.37
N SER A 135 -7.29 -13.61 13.11
CA SER A 135 -6.49 -14.30 14.13
C SER A 135 -5.21 -13.53 14.47
N GLY A 136 -4.42 -13.17 13.45
CA GLY A 136 -3.19 -12.38 13.61
C GLY A 136 -3.47 -10.99 14.20
N LEU A 137 -4.56 -10.34 13.79
CA LEU A 137 -4.94 -9.03 14.37
C LEU A 137 -5.26 -9.13 15.87
N LYS A 138 -5.82 -10.25 16.35
CA LYS A 138 -6.10 -10.43 17.78
C LYS A 138 -4.82 -10.52 18.61
N THR A 139 -3.77 -11.14 18.08
CA THR A 139 -2.48 -11.25 18.80
C THR A 139 -1.77 -9.91 18.92
N LEU A 140 -2.02 -8.99 17.97
CA LEU A 140 -1.42 -7.66 17.94
C LEU A 140 -2.16 -6.59 18.75
N ARG A 141 -3.34 -6.88 19.30
CA ARG A 141 -4.22 -5.87 19.93
C ARG A 141 -3.53 -5.06 21.03
N ASP A 142 -2.64 -5.69 21.77
CA ASP A 142 -1.95 -5.08 22.92
C ASP A 142 -0.54 -4.57 22.55
N ASP A 143 -0.12 -4.68 21.29
CA ASP A 143 1.18 -4.22 20.78
C ASP A 143 1.28 -2.68 20.83
N GLN A 144 2.13 -2.17 21.71
CA GLN A 144 2.36 -0.74 21.94
C GLN A 144 3.43 -0.12 21.04
N ASN A 145 4.08 -0.91 20.17
CA ASN A 145 5.07 -0.37 19.26
C ASN A 145 4.42 0.61 18.28
N ARG A 146 5.13 1.70 17.97
CA ARG A 146 4.61 2.80 17.18
C ARG A 146 5.05 2.69 15.72
N PHE A 147 4.17 3.11 14.83
CA PHE A 147 4.47 3.28 13.42
C PHE A 147 3.73 4.50 12.87
N ARG A 148 4.15 4.94 11.68
CA ARG A 148 3.51 6.05 10.98
C ARG A 148 2.73 5.54 9.78
N VAL A 149 1.56 6.10 9.56
CA VAL A 149 0.70 5.80 8.42
C VAL A 149 0.12 7.09 7.86
N TYR A 150 0.13 7.23 6.54
CA TYR A 150 -0.52 8.35 5.87
C TYR A 150 -1.96 7.97 5.51
N GLU A 151 -2.92 8.70 6.07
CA GLU A 151 -4.35 8.57 5.77
C GLU A 151 -5.02 9.93 5.89
N ASP A 152 -6.07 10.16 5.11
CA ASP A 152 -6.88 11.39 5.16
C ASP A 152 -6.07 12.71 5.07
N GLY A 153 -4.99 12.72 4.28
CA GLY A 153 -4.16 13.91 4.06
C GLY A 153 -3.11 14.18 5.13
N GLU A 154 -3.02 13.31 6.15
CA GLU A 154 -2.14 13.48 7.31
C GLU A 154 -1.24 12.26 7.54
N LEU A 155 -0.02 12.52 8.00
CA LEU A 155 0.88 11.47 8.48
C LEU A 155 0.67 11.29 9.98
N LEU A 156 -0.02 10.23 10.35
CA LEU A 156 -0.40 9.94 11.73
C LEU A 156 0.58 8.96 12.36
N GLU A 157 0.76 9.07 13.66
CA GLU A 157 1.50 8.09 14.46
C GLU A 157 0.53 7.29 15.32
N LYS A 158 0.57 5.96 15.18
CA LYS A 158 -0.33 5.01 15.85
C LYS A 158 0.46 3.88 16.47
N THR A 159 -0.13 3.15 17.41
CA THR A 159 0.38 1.83 17.79
C THR A 159 -0.14 0.74 16.86
N VAL A 160 0.61 -0.36 16.77
CA VAL A 160 0.16 -1.56 16.05
C VAL A 160 -1.18 -2.05 16.61
N GLY A 161 -1.32 -2.08 17.94
CA GLY A 161 -2.55 -2.49 18.62
C GLY A 161 -3.76 -1.61 18.32
N GLN A 162 -3.59 -0.29 18.19
CA GLN A 162 -4.66 0.62 17.77
C GLN A 162 -5.17 0.26 16.36
N SER A 163 -4.26 -0.01 15.43
CA SER A 163 -4.63 -0.37 14.05
C SER A 163 -5.25 -1.76 13.98
N ALA A 164 -4.74 -2.71 14.76
CA ALA A 164 -5.30 -4.06 14.85
C ALA A 164 -6.71 -4.07 15.45
N ALA A 165 -6.93 -3.31 16.53
CA ALA A 165 -8.24 -3.15 17.16
C ALA A 165 -9.26 -2.51 16.20
N ALA A 166 -8.86 -1.44 15.50
CA ALA A 166 -9.71 -0.81 14.49
C ALA A 166 -10.08 -1.80 13.36
N ALA A 167 -9.11 -2.57 12.88
CA ALA A 167 -9.35 -3.55 11.83
C ALA A 167 -10.33 -4.66 12.25
N LEU A 168 -10.16 -5.21 13.47
CA LEU A 168 -11.07 -6.21 14.01
C LEU A 168 -12.52 -5.71 14.15
N GLN A 169 -12.71 -4.46 14.56
CA GLN A 169 -14.05 -3.88 14.71
C GLN A 169 -14.79 -3.80 13.37
N VAL A 170 -14.09 -3.50 12.28
CA VAL A 170 -14.69 -3.40 10.94
C VAL A 170 -14.90 -4.78 10.34
N LEU A 171 -13.91 -5.69 10.42
CA LEU A 171 -14.04 -7.05 9.88
C LEU A 171 -15.14 -7.88 10.55
N ALA A 172 -15.56 -7.50 11.77
CA ALA A 172 -16.68 -8.11 12.47
C ALA A 172 -18.06 -7.62 11.97
N ARG A 173 -18.13 -6.51 11.23
CA ARG A 173 -19.37 -5.89 10.73
C ARG A 173 -19.66 -6.17 9.27
N THR A 174 -18.60 -6.35 8.47
CA THR A 174 -18.68 -6.83 7.09
C THR A 174 -19.10 -8.27 7.10
#